data_AF-A0A9D7MWM2-F1
#
_entry.id   AF-A0A9D7MWM2-F1
#
_cell.length_a   1.000
_cell.length_b   1.000
_cell.length_c   1.000
_cell.angle_alpha   90.00
_cell.angle_beta   90.00
_cell.angle_gamma   90.00
#
_symmetry.space_group_name_H-M   'P 1'
#
loop_
_entity.id
_entity.type
_entity.pdbx_description
1 polymer ?
#
loop_
_entity_poly.entity_id
_entity_poly.type
_entity_poly.pdbx_seq_one_letter_code
_entity_poly.pdbx_strand_id
1 'polypeptide(L)'
;MNDTLVLPADDVAERIVRHFQAEGFAGITEALIVRIRLIKGDRQEVEAAFDRSVDLDVTPPVREFFEIRPYGHFSEERDFSAVKAAFAGDFGVGLRRDLPAIYFDDAPVVVDDALATGTKYDAMLKLRDNAGGYAMAILLNDPNSSFFEYLGTHRAYDWQQIMGDFGAAATAFAQDADLL
;
A
#
# COMPACT_ATOMS: atom_id res chain seq x y z
N MET A 1 12.87 25.30 7.73
CA MET A 1 12.14 25.19 6.44
C MET A 1 11.81 23.72 6.31
N ASN A 2 10.58 23.33 6.66
CA ASN A 2 10.13 21.95 6.51
C ASN A 2 9.80 21.79 5.04
N ASP A 3 10.64 21.08 4.29
CA ASP A 3 10.26 20.60 2.97
C ASP A 3 9.04 19.70 3.15
N THR A 4 7.86 20.26 2.89
CA THR A 4 6.65 19.48 2.72
C THR A 4 6.86 18.69 1.44
N LEU A 5 7.33 17.45 1.58
CA LEU A 5 7.65 16.60 0.45
C LEU A 5 6.33 16.24 -0.24
N VAL A 6 5.97 16.99 -1.28
CA VAL A 6 4.79 16.72 -2.10
C VAL A 6 5.11 15.50 -2.97
N LEU A 7 4.35 14.43 -2.80
CA LEU A 7 4.51 13.24 -3.61
C LEU A 7 3.64 13.34 -4.87
N PRO A 8 4.02 12.66 -5.96
CA PRO A 8 3.32 12.77 -7.25
C PRO A 8 1.83 12.43 -7.22
N ALA A 9 1.38 11.60 -6.27
CA ALA A 9 0.00 11.10 -6.19
C ALA A 9 -0.72 11.50 -4.89
N ASP A 10 -0.33 12.60 -4.23
CA ASP A 10 -1.01 13.10 -3.02
C ASP A 10 -2.51 13.38 -3.28
N ASP A 11 -2.84 14.06 -4.39
CA ASP A 11 -4.23 14.33 -4.79
C ASP A 11 -5.05 13.04 -5.00
N VAL A 12 -4.38 11.97 -5.39
CA VAL A 12 -5.01 10.66 -5.59
C VAL A 12 -5.23 9.96 -4.26
N ALA A 13 -4.25 10.01 -3.37
CA ALA A 13 -4.39 9.50 -2.01
C ALA A 13 -5.55 10.21 -1.28
N GLU A 14 -5.66 11.54 -1.42
CA GLU A 14 -6.79 12.30 -0.87
C GLU A 14 -8.11 11.83 -1.47
N ARG A 15 -8.19 11.72 -2.80
CA ARG A 15 -9.42 11.30 -3.48
C ARG A 15 -9.89 9.92 -3.02
N ILE A 16 -8.96 8.98 -2.80
CA ILE A 16 -9.26 7.65 -2.29
C ILE A 16 -9.89 7.74 -0.90
N VAL A 17 -9.27 8.49 0.02
CA VAL A 17 -9.83 8.70 1.37
C VAL A 17 -11.20 9.36 1.30
N ARG A 18 -11.35 10.45 0.55
CA ARG A 18 -12.61 11.19 0.39
C ARG A 18 -13.72 10.31 -0.21
N HIS A 19 -13.39 9.47 -1.18
CA HIS A 19 -14.34 8.54 -1.77
C HIS A 19 -14.86 7.56 -0.71
N PHE A 20 -13.99 6.91 0.05
CA PHE A 20 -14.45 5.94 1.05
C PHE A 20 -15.18 6.59 2.22
N GLN A 21 -14.78 7.79 2.64
CA GLN A 21 -15.56 8.57 3.60
C GLN A 21 -16.99 8.85 3.10
N ALA A 22 -17.15 9.16 1.80
CA ALA A 22 -18.45 9.39 1.18
C ALA A 22 -19.32 8.12 1.08
N GLU A 23 -18.69 6.95 0.92
CA GLU A 23 -19.34 5.63 0.93
C GLU A 23 -19.66 5.11 2.35
N GLY A 24 -19.37 5.90 3.39
CA GLY A 24 -19.71 5.59 4.78
C GLY A 24 -18.56 5.04 5.63
N PHE A 25 -17.35 4.90 5.07
CA PHE A 25 -16.14 4.48 5.78
C PHE A 25 -15.42 5.68 6.41
N ALA A 26 -16.11 6.40 7.31
CA ALA A 26 -15.57 7.58 7.97
C ALA A 26 -14.29 7.32 8.80
N GLY A 27 -14.00 6.05 9.13
CA GLY A 27 -12.78 5.63 9.82
C GLY A 27 -11.53 5.60 8.95
N ILE A 28 -11.69 5.58 7.62
CA ILE A 28 -10.58 5.71 6.67
C ILE A 28 -10.22 7.19 6.59
N THR A 29 -9.06 7.54 7.12
CA THR A 29 -8.58 8.93 7.25
C THR A 29 -7.17 9.14 6.68
N GLU A 30 -6.52 8.06 6.27
CA GLU A 30 -5.15 8.02 5.79
C GLU A 30 -5.02 7.00 4.65
N ALA A 31 -4.39 7.43 3.56
CA ALA A 31 -3.99 6.57 2.45
C ALA A 31 -2.53 6.83 2.11
N LEU A 32 -1.76 5.75 2.00
CA LEU A 32 -0.38 5.79 1.52
C LEU A 32 -0.25 4.93 0.28
N ILE A 33 0.07 5.58 -0.84
CA ILE A 33 0.35 4.94 -2.11
C ILE A 33 1.85 4.67 -2.16
N VAL A 34 2.20 3.40 -2.37
CA VAL A 34 3.59 2.94 -2.47
C VAL A 34 3.85 2.24 -3.80
N ARG A 35 5.10 2.32 -4.24
CA ARG A 35 5.65 1.54 -5.33
C ARG A 35 6.52 0.44 -4.76
N ILE A 36 6.23 -0.79 -5.16
CA ILE A 36 6.97 -1.97 -4.75
C ILE A 36 7.78 -2.43 -5.95
N ARG A 37 9.09 -2.47 -5.82
CA ARG A 37 10.01 -3.02 -6.83
C ARG A 37 10.58 -4.33 -6.32
N LEU A 38 10.71 -5.32 -7.19
CA LEU A 38 11.53 -6.50 -6.91
C LEU A 38 13.02 -6.13 -7.07
N ILE A 39 13.80 -6.35 -6.01
CA ILE A 39 15.26 -6.15 -5.97
C ILE A 39 15.96 -7.38 -6.55
N LYS A 40 15.56 -8.58 -6.11
CA LYS A 40 16.17 -9.86 -6.49
C LYS A 40 15.20 -11.03 -6.34
N GLY A 41 15.60 -12.17 -6.91
CA GLY A 41 14.87 -13.43 -6.84
C GLY A 41 13.76 -13.54 -7.87
N ASP A 42 13.17 -14.73 -7.98
CA ASP A 42 11.93 -14.97 -8.71
C ASP A 42 10.77 -15.23 -7.75
N ARG A 43 9.56 -15.43 -8.31
CA ARG A 43 8.35 -15.68 -7.51
C ARG A 43 8.54 -16.83 -6.52
N GLN A 44 9.11 -17.94 -6.97
CA GLN A 44 9.26 -19.15 -6.15
C GLN A 44 10.26 -18.92 -5.01
N GLU A 45 11.39 -18.27 -5.29
CA GLU A 45 12.39 -17.92 -4.27
C GLU A 45 11.83 -16.98 -3.21
N VAL A 46 11.09 -15.95 -3.65
CA VAL A 46 10.47 -14.96 -2.76
C VAL A 46 9.39 -15.60 -1.88
N GLU A 47 8.43 -16.30 -2.48
CA GLU A 47 7.35 -16.96 -1.76
C GLU A 47 7.91 -17.94 -0.71
N ALA A 48 8.89 -18.76 -1.09
CA ALA A 48 9.52 -19.69 -0.15
C ALA A 48 10.25 -19.01 1.02
N ALA A 49 10.84 -17.83 0.81
CA ALA A 49 11.49 -17.08 1.88
C ALA A 49 10.45 -16.46 2.84
N PHE A 50 9.33 -15.98 2.32
CA PHE A 50 8.23 -15.42 3.10
C PHE A 50 7.50 -16.52 3.87
N ASP A 51 7.16 -17.65 3.24
CA ASP A 51 6.54 -18.80 3.91
C ASP A 51 7.42 -19.32 5.06
N ARG A 52 8.74 -19.42 4.83
CA ARG A 52 9.68 -19.82 5.88
C ARG A 52 9.70 -18.84 7.05
N SER A 53 9.54 -17.54 6.79
CA SER A 53 9.49 -16.54 7.87
C SER A 53 8.26 -16.72 8.75
N VAL A 54 7.12 -17.09 8.14
CA VAL A 54 5.89 -17.44 8.85
C VAL A 54 6.08 -18.72 9.67
N ASP A 55 6.66 -19.77 9.08
CA ASP A 55 6.92 -21.04 9.77
C ASP A 55 7.84 -20.87 11.00
N LEU A 56 8.77 -19.91 10.94
CA LEU A 56 9.73 -19.61 12.01
C LEU A 56 9.23 -18.53 12.99
N ASP A 57 8.03 -17.99 12.79
CA ASP A 57 7.48 -16.86 13.56
C ASP A 57 8.43 -15.65 13.62
N VAL A 58 9.03 -15.31 12.47
CA VAL A 58 9.91 -14.15 12.30
C VAL A 58 9.37 -13.18 11.26
N THR A 59 9.78 -11.92 11.35
CA THR A 59 9.37 -10.87 10.41
C THR A 59 9.78 -11.24 8.96
N PRO A 60 8.87 -11.15 7.98
CA PRO A 60 9.19 -11.42 6.58
C PRO A 60 10.33 -10.55 6.06
N PRO A 61 11.23 -11.09 5.20
CA PRO A 61 12.44 -10.42 4.74
C PRO A 61 12.15 -9.41 3.62
N VAL A 62 11.27 -8.43 3.87
CA VAL A 62 10.81 -7.46 2.86
C VAL A 62 11.97 -6.73 2.19
N ARG A 63 12.90 -6.15 2.96
CA ARG A 63 14.04 -5.38 2.41
C ARG A 63 15.05 -6.19 1.61
N GLU A 64 15.02 -7.51 1.77
CA GLU A 64 15.91 -8.39 1.02
C GLU A 64 15.44 -8.56 -0.43
N PHE A 65 14.12 -8.60 -0.65
CA PHE A 65 13.52 -8.91 -1.94
C PHE A 65 12.82 -7.71 -2.58
N PHE A 66 12.33 -6.76 -1.78
CA PHE A 66 11.52 -5.64 -2.24
C PHE A 66 12.06 -4.29 -1.78
N GLU A 67 11.92 -3.32 -2.66
CA GLU A 67 12.12 -1.91 -2.38
C GLU A 67 10.74 -1.24 -2.38
N ILE A 68 10.38 -0.57 -1.28
CA ILE A 68 9.09 0.13 -1.13
C ILE A 68 9.36 1.63 -1.09
N ARG A 69 8.84 2.35 -2.08
CA ARG A 69 8.97 3.81 -2.18
C ARG A 69 7.60 4.48 -2.09
N PRO A 70 7.48 5.65 -1.45
CA PRO A 70 6.23 6.39 -1.41
C PRO A 70 5.98 7.02 -2.79
N TYR A 71 4.71 7.12 -3.15
CA TYR A 71 4.28 7.73 -4.40
C TYR A 71 3.14 8.74 -4.20
N GLY A 72 2.34 8.58 -3.15
CA GLY A 72 1.31 9.51 -2.74
C GLY A 72 0.96 9.30 -1.28
N HIS A 73 0.63 10.34 -0.56
CA HIS A 73 0.22 10.28 0.83
C HIS A 73 -0.86 11.32 1.11
N PHE A 74 -1.92 10.89 1.79
CA PHE A 74 -2.88 11.78 2.39
C PHE A 74 -3.24 11.26 3.78
N SER A 75 -3.28 12.16 4.76
CA SER A 75 -3.72 11.88 6.12
C SER A 75 -4.36 13.15 6.69
N GLU A 76 -5.43 12.98 7.44
CA GLU A 76 -6.03 14.09 8.21
C GLU A 76 -5.29 14.36 9.52
N GLU A 77 -4.42 13.45 9.97
CA GLU A 77 -3.83 13.47 11.32
C GLU A 77 -2.33 13.74 11.34
N ARG A 78 -1.58 13.27 10.34
CA ARG A 78 -0.11 13.30 10.34
C ARG A 78 0.45 13.75 8.99
N ASP A 79 1.63 14.34 9.01
CA ASP A 79 2.34 14.64 7.77
C ASP A 79 3.12 13.41 7.25
N PHE A 80 3.54 13.48 5.98
CA PHE A 80 4.30 12.39 5.37
C PHE A 80 5.63 12.08 6.10
N SER A 81 6.23 13.07 6.76
CA SER A 81 7.48 12.86 7.50
C SER A 81 7.28 11.98 8.73
N ALA A 82 6.17 12.16 9.44
CA ALA A 82 5.75 11.31 10.54
C ALA A 82 5.41 9.89 10.06
N VAL A 83 4.71 9.77 8.92
CA VAL A 83 4.43 8.45 8.31
C VAL A 83 5.71 7.74 7.91
N LYS A 84 6.65 8.42 7.24
CA LYS A 84 7.94 7.85 6.87
C LYS A 84 8.72 7.33 8.08
N ALA A 85 8.72 8.07 9.19
CA ALA A 85 9.39 7.65 10.41
C ALA A 85 8.70 6.46 11.11
N ALA A 86 7.37 6.37 11.01
CA ALA A 86 6.57 5.32 11.64
C ALA A 86 6.30 4.10 10.74
N PHE A 87 6.60 4.16 9.44
CA PHE A 87 6.20 3.17 8.44
C PHE A 87 6.60 1.73 8.80
N ALA A 88 7.81 1.54 9.35
CA ALA A 88 8.28 0.23 9.78
C ALA A 88 7.51 -0.35 10.99
N GLY A 89 6.76 0.45 11.73
CA GLY A 89 5.81 0.00 12.74
C GLY A 89 4.37 -0.05 12.22
N ASP A 90 3.99 0.92 11.38
CA ASP A 90 2.64 1.05 10.81
C ASP A 90 2.34 -0.01 9.73
N PHE A 91 3.37 -0.60 9.12
CA PHE A 91 3.25 -1.71 8.17
C PHE A 91 3.31 -3.07 8.89
N GLY A 92 2.13 -3.61 9.19
CA GLY A 92 1.93 -4.84 9.98
C GLY A 92 2.52 -6.11 9.38
N VAL A 93 2.60 -7.17 10.20
CA VAL A 93 3.18 -8.47 9.80
C VAL A 93 2.30 -9.16 8.76
N GLY A 94 0.96 -9.06 8.85
CA GLY A 94 0.05 -9.63 7.86
C GLY A 94 0.24 -8.97 6.49
N LEU A 95 0.30 -7.64 6.46
CA LEU A 95 0.58 -6.90 5.22
C LEU A 95 1.96 -7.24 4.61
N ARG A 96 2.98 -7.45 5.46
CA ARG A 96 4.30 -7.91 4.99
C ARG A 96 4.23 -9.30 4.39
N ARG A 97 3.52 -10.23 5.04
CA ARG A 97 3.43 -11.62 4.58
C ARG A 97 2.86 -11.70 3.17
N ASP A 98 1.83 -10.92 2.90
CA ASP A 98 1.09 -10.98 1.64
C ASP A 98 1.61 -9.97 0.58
N LEU A 99 2.75 -9.33 0.85
CA LEU A 99 3.47 -8.47 -0.11
C LEU A 99 3.87 -9.16 -1.42
N PRO A 100 4.30 -10.45 -1.43
CA PRO A 100 4.57 -11.15 -2.69
C PRO A 100 3.33 -11.28 -3.57
N ALA A 101 2.15 -11.52 -3.00
CA ALA A 101 0.90 -11.58 -3.76
C ALA A 101 0.60 -10.23 -4.44
N ILE A 102 0.77 -9.12 -3.71
CA ILE A 102 0.69 -7.78 -4.30
C ILE A 102 1.65 -7.63 -5.48
N TYR A 103 2.90 -8.10 -5.39
CA TYR A 103 3.82 -7.94 -6.51
C TYR A 103 3.51 -8.89 -7.68
N PHE A 104 3.30 -10.18 -7.43
CA PHE A 104 3.29 -11.22 -8.46
C PHE A 104 1.92 -11.59 -9.02
N ASP A 105 0.82 -11.35 -8.30
CA ASP A 105 -0.51 -11.73 -8.77
C ASP A 105 -1.12 -10.64 -9.66
N ASP A 106 -1.99 -11.07 -10.58
CA ASP A 106 -2.72 -10.17 -11.47
C ASP A 106 -3.72 -9.33 -10.67
N ALA A 107 -3.85 -8.05 -11.04
CA ALA A 107 -4.80 -7.17 -10.38
C ALA A 107 -6.27 -7.57 -10.68
N PRO A 108 -7.21 -7.33 -9.75
CA PRO A 108 -7.03 -6.72 -8.44
C PRO A 108 -6.61 -7.72 -7.35
N VAL A 109 -5.67 -7.31 -6.49
CA VAL A 109 -5.25 -8.04 -5.29
C VAL A 109 -5.60 -7.18 -4.08
N VAL A 110 -6.19 -7.79 -3.06
CA VAL A 110 -6.54 -7.13 -1.81
C VAL A 110 -6.03 -8.00 -0.67
N VAL A 111 -5.34 -7.36 0.27
CA VAL A 111 -4.81 -7.98 1.48
C VAL A 111 -5.41 -7.27 2.69
N ASP A 112 -5.92 -8.07 3.61
CA ASP A 112 -6.41 -7.63 4.92
C ASP A 112 -5.46 -8.11 6.00
N ASP A 113 -5.14 -7.25 6.95
CA ASP A 113 -4.58 -7.60 8.24
C ASP A 113 -5.63 -7.31 9.32
N ALA A 114 -6.74 -8.05 9.28
CA ALA A 114 -7.85 -7.92 10.23
C ALA A 114 -7.46 -8.13 11.72
N LEU A 115 -6.24 -8.62 11.97
CA LEU A 115 -5.66 -8.82 13.29
C LEU A 115 -4.63 -7.75 13.67
N ALA A 116 -4.48 -6.69 12.86
CA ALA A 116 -3.64 -5.53 13.11
C ALA A 116 -4.09 -4.76 14.37
N THR A 117 -3.75 -5.28 15.55
CA THR A 117 -3.96 -4.54 16.80
C THR A 117 -2.80 -3.56 16.99
N GLY A 118 -3.01 -2.31 16.57
CA GLY A 118 -2.10 -1.20 16.87
C GLY A 118 -1.15 -0.78 15.75
N THR A 119 -1.26 -1.34 14.54
CA THR A 119 -0.63 -0.78 13.34
C THR A 119 -1.59 0.18 12.65
N LYS A 120 -1.09 1.25 12.02
CA LYS A 120 -1.95 2.24 11.36
C LYS A 120 -2.57 1.72 10.06
N TYR A 121 -1.83 0.91 9.31
CA TYR A 121 -2.33 0.27 8.09
C TYR A 121 -2.72 -1.18 8.37
N ASP A 122 -3.90 -1.54 7.94
CA ASP A 122 -4.52 -2.86 8.06
C ASP A 122 -5.06 -3.37 6.72
N ALA A 123 -5.17 -2.52 5.70
CA ALA A 123 -5.53 -2.93 4.34
C ALA A 123 -4.47 -2.53 3.32
N MET A 124 -4.18 -3.43 2.37
CA MET A 124 -3.29 -3.17 1.23
C MET A 124 -3.93 -3.65 -0.08
N LEU A 125 -3.92 -2.79 -1.11
CA LEU A 125 -4.55 -3.07 -2.40
C LEU A 125 -3.58 -2.90 -3.57
N LYS A 126 -3.70 -3.77 -4.56
CA LYS A 126 -3.23 -3.57 -5.92
C LYS A 126 -4.41 -3.59 -6.86
N LEU A 127 -4.57 -2.52 -7.62
CA LEU A 127 -5.71 -2.34 -8.53
C LEU A 127 -5.30 -2.34 -10.00
N ARG A 128 -4.00 -2.38 -10.30
CA ARG A 128 -3.45 -2.48 -11.66
C ARG A 128 -2.25 -3.42 -11.69
N ASP A 129 -2.05 -4.08 -12.83
CA ASP A 129 -0.87 -4.89 -13.06
C ASP A 129 0.41 -4.05 -13.00
N ASN A 130 1.53 -4.74 -12.82
CA ASN A 130 2.82 -4.10 -12.68
C ASN A 130 3.16 -3.31 -13.94
N ALA A 131 3.58 -2.07 -13.77
CA ALA A 131 4.00 -1.20 -14.86
C ALA A 131 5.44 -0.74 -14.61
N GLY A 132 6.28 -0.81 -15.65
CA GLY A 132 7.68 -0.37 -15.56
C GLY A 132 8.54 -1.14 -14.56
N GLY A 133 8.15 -2.36 -14.16
CA GLY A 133 8.87 -3.20 -13.18
C GLY A 133 8.46 -2.97 -11.72
N TYR A 134 7.41 -2.19 -11.46
CA TYR A 134 6.91 -1.89 -10.13
C TYR A 134 5.43 -2.27 -10.01
N ALA A 135 5.04 -2.79 -8.85
CA ALA A 135 3.65 -2.86 -8.44
C ALA A 135 3.28 -1.55 -7.73
N MET A 136 2.07 -1.04 -7.96
CA MET A 136 1.52 0.05 -7.17
C MET A 136 0.57 -0.54 -6.13
N ALA A 137 0.86 -0.25 -4.86
CA ALA A 137 0.03 -0.63 -3.75
C ALA A 137 -0.54 0.59 -3.04
N ILE A 138 -1.74 0.46 -2.50
CA ILE A 138 -2.43 1.46 -1.70
C ILE A 138 -2.61 0.87 -0.31
N LEU A 139 -2.11 1.54 0.71
CA LEU A 139 -2.27 1.20 2.10
C LEU A 139 -3.34 2.12 2.69
N LEU A 140 -4.31 1.54 3.39
CA LEU A 140 -5.40 2.28 4.05
C LEU A 140 -5.41 1.94 5.54
N ASN A 141 -5.86 2.91 6.34
CA ASN A 141 -6.25 2.66 7.73
C ASN A 141 -7.76 2.36 7.77
N ASP A 142 -8.14 1.10 7.71
CA ASP A 142 -9.50 0.61 7.87
C ASP A 142 -9.73 0.00 9.27
N PRO A 143 -9.92 0.84 10.31
CA PRO A 143 -9.97 0.40 11.70
C PRO A 143 -11.11 -0.58 12.04
N ASN A 144 -12.08 -0.76 11.13
CA ASN A 144 -13.21 -1.67 11.33
C ASN A 144 -13.12 -2.94 10.48
N SER A 145 -12.07 -3.11 9.65
CA SER A 145 -11.96 -4.19 8.66
C SER A 145 -13.21 -4.38 7.80
N SER A 146 -14.04 -3.33 7.64
CA SER A 146 -15.31 -3.38 6.93
C SER A 146 -15.14 -3.11 5.43
N PHE A 147 -13.94 -2.69 5.03
CA PHE A 147 -13.58 -2.41 3.65
C PHE A 147 -13.60 -3.65 2.76
N PHE A 148 -13.26 -4.83 3.28
CA PHE A 148 -13.26 -6.07 2.49
C PHE A 148 -14.66 -6.50 2.03
N GLU A 149 -15.67 -6.32 2.89
CA GLU A 149 -17.07 -6.59 2.52
C GLU A 149 -17.54 -5.65 1.40
N TYR A 150 -17.09 -4.38 1.44
CA TYR A 150 -17.35 -3.40 0.39
C TYR A 150 -16.69 -3.80 -0.94
N LEU A 151 -15.40 -4.15 -0.93
CA LEU A 151 -14.72 -4.61 -2.15
C LEU A 151 -15.32 -5.89 -2.71
N GLY A 152 -15.72 -6.83 -1.86
CA GLY A 152 -16.36 -8.09 -2.26
C GLY A 152 -17.67 -7.86 -3.01
N THR A 153 -18.43 -6.84 -2.60
CA THR A 153 -19.70 -6.44 -3.23
C THR A 153 -19.52 -5.52 -4.44
N HIS A 154 -18.38 -4.83 -4.53
CA HIS A 154 -18.06 -3.83 -5.56
C HIS A 154 -16.89 -4.25 -6.48
N ARG A 155 -16.66 -5.56 -6.68
CA ARG A 155 -15.57 -6.07 -7.54
C ARG A 155 -15.62 -5.57 -9.00
N ALA A 156 -16.82 -5.26 -9.51
CA ALA A 156 -17.04 -4.71 -10.84
C ALA A 156 -17.08 -3.17 -10.87
N TYR A 157 -16.83 -2.51 -9.74
CA TYR A 157 -16.80 -1.06 -9.65
C TYR A 157 -15.64 -0.51 -10.47
N ASP A 158 -15.85 0.63 -11.12
CA ASP A 158 -14.84 1.25 -11.96
C ASP A 158 -13.78 1.89 -11.07
N TRP A 159 -12.88 1.06 -10.54
CA TRP A 159 -11.76 1.50 -9.72
C TRP A 159 -10.93 2.57 -10.43
N GLN A 160 -10.94 2.59 -11.77
CA GLN A 160 -10.32 3.63 -12.59
C GLN A 160 -10.97 5.00 -12.37
N GLN A 161 -12.25 5.07 -12.03
CA GLN A 161 -12.95 6.32 -11.72
C GLN A 161 -12.53 6.91 -10.37
N ILE A 162 -12.28 6.06 -9.36
CA ILE A 162 -11.79 6.48 -8.03
C ILE A 162 -10.30 6.83 -8.11
N MET A 163 -9.52 5.98 -8.78
CA MET A 163 -8.06 6.08 -8.91
C MET A 163 -7.62 7.17 -9.88
N GLY A 164 -8.47 7.51 -10.87
CA GLY A 164 -8.07 8.34 -12.00
C GLY A 164 -6.98 7.71 -12.86
N ASP A 165 -6.39 8.51 -13.76
CA ASP A 165 -5.23 8.09 -14.56
C ASP A 165 -3.94 8.14 -13.73
N PHE A 166 -3.73 7.10 -12.92
CA PHE A 166 -2.42 6.80 -12.32
C PHE A 166 -1.27 6.75 -13.36
N GLY A 167 -1.60 6.57 -14.65
CA GLY A 167 -0.64 6.45 -15.75
C GLY A 167 -0.11 7.76 -16.34
N ALA A 168 -0.74 8.91 -16.07
CA ALA A 168 -0.31 10.18 -16.67
C ALA A 168 0.72 10.94 -15.82
N ALA A 169 0.81 10.66 -14.52
CA ALA A 169 1.68 11.37 -13.57
C ALA A 169 3.07 10.71 -13.36
N ALA A 170 3.39 9.65 -14.09
CA ALA A 170 4.64 8.88 -13.93
C ALA A 170 5.89 9.52 -14.57
N THR A 171 5.87 10.82 -14.87
CA THR A 171 6.99 11.56 -15.48
C THR A 171 7.76 12.46 -14.52
N ALA A 172 7.25 12.72 -13.31
CA ALA A 172 7.92 13.59 -12.33
C ALA A 172 8.26 12.78 -11.07
N PHE A 173 9.56 12.65 -10.79
CA PHE A 173 10.14 11.66 -9.88
C PHE A 173 10.57 12.29 -8.55
N ALA A 174 10.16 11.70 -7.43
CA ALA A 174 10.86 11.88 -6.15
C ALA A 174 11.94 10.79 -6.04
N GLN A 175 13.20 11.15 -6.25
CA GLN A 175 14.32 10.20 -6.28
C GLN A 175 14.73 9.67 -4.88
N ASP A 176 14.33 10.34 -3.78
CA ASP A 176 14.99 10.18 -2.47
C ASP A 176 14.09 9.78 -1.28
N ALA A 177 13.08 8.93 -1.51
CA ALA A 177 12.34 8.35 -0.38
C ALA A 177 12.28 6.84 -0.49
N ASP A 178 13.25 6.16 0.10
CA ASP A 178 13.05 4.79 0.54
C ASP A 178 12.22 4.81 1.84
N LEU A 179 11.20 3.95 1.94
CA LEU A 179 10.37 3.80 3.14
C LEU A 179 10.88 2.69 4.08
N LEU A 180 11.76 1.80 3.60
CA LEU A 180 12.27 0.68 4.38
C LEU A 180 13.79 0.58 4.33
#